data_AF-A0AAX3BBW2-F1
#
_entry.id   AF-A0AAX3BBW2-F1
#
_cell.length_a   1.000
_cell.length_b   1.000
_cell.length_c   1.000
_cell.angle_alpha   90.00
_cell.angle_beta   90.00
_cell.angle_gamma   90.00
#
_symmetry.space_group_name_H-M   'P 1'
#
loop_
_entity.id
_entity.type
_entity.pdbx_description
1 polymer ?
#
loop_
_entity_poly.entity_id
_entity_poly.type
_entity_poly.pdbx_seq_one_letter_code
_entity_poly.pdbx_strand_id
1 'polypeptide(L)'
;MIAVFLVFVILLWYSFFMTLGQQKTILNVETNPSLKNFYDKCDAIAEKGSFRFIMGLAGLVFGVWNLFAPDFGHPEYGPTLFGALIPSAILLLNGLVWYENVVDLFNITDEQKQSYHRFIEAYKPWGGLITFIVAWLHLALAKVVFF
;
A
#
# COMPACT_ATOMS: atom_id res chain seq x y z
N MET A 1 0.65 5.93 -19.41
CA MET A 1 -0.69 5.31 -19.15
C MET A 1 -0.63 3.91 -18.56
N ILE A 2 0.14 2.97 -19.13
CA ILE A 2 0.23 1.59 -18.58
C ILE A 2 0.85 1.59 -17.17
N ALA A 3 1.89 2.40 -16.93
CA ALA A 3 2.52 2.51 -15.60
C ALA A 3 1.55 3.03 -14.53
N VAL A 4 0.77 4.08 -14.85
CA VAL A 4 -0.30 4.60 -13.96
C VAL A 4 -1.32 3.52 -13.62
N PHE A 5 -1.81 2.79 -14.62
CA PHE A 5 -2.78 1.72 -14.38
C PHE A 5 -2.19 0.59 -13.53
N LEU A 6 -0.92 0.24 -13.75
CA LEU A 6 -0.22 -0.74 -12.94
C LEU A 6 -0.10 -0.30 -11.47
N VAL A 7 0.32 0.94 -11.22
CA VAL A 7 0.41 1.50 -9.87
C VAL A 7 -0.96 1.55 -9.20
N PHE A 8 -2.01 1.90 -9.93
CA PHE A 8 -3.40 1.82 -9.45
C PHE A 8 -3.78 0.41 -8.99
N VAL A 9 -3.52 -0.61 -9.82
CA VAL A 9 -3.81 -2.02 -9.47
C VAL A 9 -3.02 -2.46 -8.24
N ILE A 10 -1.74 -2.07 -8.15
CA ILE A 10 -0.90 -2.36 -6.98
C ILE A 10 -1.49 -1.70 -5.73
N LEU A 11 -1.84 -0.42 -5.76
CA LEU A 11 -2.46 0.27 -4.61
C LEU A 11 -3.78 -0.39 -4.18
N LEU A 12 -4.64 -0.79 -5.12
CA LEU A 12 -5.86 -1.52 -4.80
C LEU A 12 -5.58 -2.87 -4.11
N TRP A 13 -4.54 -3.58 -4.58
CA TRP A 13 -4.11 -4.83 -3.97
C TRP A 13 -3.65 -4.63 -2.51
N TYR A 14 -2.80 -3.62 -2.24
CA TYR A 14 -2.40 -3.29 -0.87
C TYR A 14 -3.59 -2.88 0.00
N SER A 15 -4.47 -2.04 -0.55
CA SER A 15 -5.68 -1.58 0.14
C SER A 15 -6.55 -2.75 0.59
N PHE A 16 -6.79 -3.71 -0.32
CA PHE A 16 -7.59 -4.90 -0.03
C PHE A 16 -7.00 -5.72 1.12
N PHE A 17 -5.73 -6.10 1.04
CA PHE A 17 -5.10 -6.94 2.07
C PHE A 17 -4.95 -6.22 3.42
N MET A 18 -4.75 -4.90 3.42
CA MET A 18 -4.65 -4.13 4.68
C MET A 18 -6.00 -3.85 5.34
N THR A 19 -7.10 -3.89 4.59
CA THR A 19 -8.46 -3.67 5.14
C THR A 19 -9.23 -4.97 5.36
N LEU A 20 -8.60 -6.15 5.20
CA LEU A 20 -9.30 -7.43 5.17
C LEU A 20 -10.21 -7.66 6.39
N GLY A 21 -9.70 -7.39 7.60
CA GLY A 21 -10.47 -7.49 8.84
C GLY A 21 -11.63 -6.48 8.93
N GLN A 22 -11.41 -5.23 8.50
CA GLN A 22 -12.47 -4.21 8.47
C GLN A 22 -13.57 -4.56 7.45
N GLN A 23 -13.19 -5.08 6.28
CA GLN A 23 -14.12 -5.52 5.26
C GLN A 23 -14.98 -6.71 5.74
N LYS A 24 -14.39 -7.67 6.45
CA LYS A 24 -15.13 -8.78 7.08
C LYS A 24 -16.25 -8.26 7.98
N THR A 25 -15.95 -7.24 8.80
CA THR A 25 -16.92 -6.59 9.69
C THR A 25 -18.00 -5.84 8.91
N ILE A 26 -17.63 -5.00 7.94
CA ILE A 26 -18.57 -4.17 7.17
C ILE A 26 -19.53 -5.02 6.32
N LEU A 27 -19.01 -6.07 5.69
CA LEU A 27 -19.78 -6.91 4.77
C LEU A 27 -20.51 -8.06 5.46
N ASN A 28 -20.47 -8.12 6.80
CA ASN A 28 -21.09 -9.18 7.61
C ASN A 28 -20.79 -10.59 7.08
N VAL A 29 -19.52 -10.84 6.79
CA VAL A 29 -19.04 -12.00 6.01
C VAL A 29 -19.44 -13.35 6.63
N GLU A 30 -19.65 -13.40 7.95
CA GLU A 30 -20.09 -14.60 8.67
C GLU A 30 -21.44 -15.14 8.19
N THR A 31 -22.29 -14.28 7.63
CA THR A 31 -23.63 -14.65 7.16
C THR A 31 -23.66 -15.21 5.74
N ASN A 32 -22.57 -15.09 4.98
CA ASN A 32 -22.48 -15.57 3.60
C ASN A 32 -21.33 -16.60 3.46
N PRO A 33 -21.64 -17.90 3.31
CA PRO A 33 -20.63 -18.96 3.26
C PRO A 33 -19.58 -18.79 2.14
N SER A 34 -19.98 -18.26 0.99
CA SER A 34 -19.09 -18.04 -0.15
C SER A 34 -18.10 -16.90 0.10
N LEU A 35 -18.56 -15.80 0.70
CA LEU A 35 -17.69 -14.70 1.11
C LEU A 35 -16.76 -15.14 2.23
N LYS A 36 -17.28 -15.88 3.21
CA LYS A 36 -16.49 -16.42 4.32
C LYS A 36 -15.31 -17.26 3.82
N ASN A 37 -15.57 -18.23 2.93
CA ASN A 37 -14.50 -19.05 2.35
C ASN A 37 -13.47 -18.24 1.57
N PHE A 38 -13.88 -17.18 0.87
CA PHE A 38 -12.95 -16.32 0.14
C PHE A 38 -12.02 -15.56 1.11
N TYR A 39 -12.61 -14.87 2.09
CA TYR A 39 -11.84 -14.08 3.04
C TYR A 39 -10.96 -14.94 3.97
N ASP A 40 -11.41 -16.12 4.38
CA ASP A 40 -10.61 -17.06 5.17
C ASP A 40 -9.37 -17.55 4.40
N LYS A 41 -9.48 -17.74 3.07
CA LYS A 41 -8.31 -18.04 2.22
C LYS A 41 -7.37 -16.84 2.10
N CYS A 42 -7.90 -15.63 1.99
CA CYS A 42 -7.09 -14.41 1.95
C CYS A 42 -6.32 -14.19 3.25
N ASP A 43 -6.93 -14.41 4.42
CA ASP A 43 -6.25 -14.35 5.71
C ASP A 43 -5.14 -15.40 5.80
N ALA A 44 -5.44 -16.65 5.44
CA ALA A 44 -4.44 -17.72 5.42
C ALA A 44 -3.25 -17.43 4.49
N ILE A 45 -3.43 -16.58 3.47
CA ILE A 45 -2.32 -16.09 2.63
C ILE A 45 -1.60 -14.92 3.32
N ALA A 46 -2.34 -13.96 3.86
CA ALA A 46 -1.81 -12.76 4.54
C ALA A 46 -0.97 -13.09 5.79
N GLU A 47 -1.26 -14.20 6.47
CA GLU A 47 -0.53 -14.66 7.65
C GLU A 47 0.80 -15.36 7.30
N LYS A 48 1.01 -15.79 6.04
CA LYS A 48 2.26 -16.43 5.65
C LYS A 48 3.41 -15.43 5.69
N GLY A 49 4.44 -15.72 6.49
CA GLY A 49 5.63 -14.88 6.58
C GLY A 49 6.29 -14.57 5.23
N SER A 50 6.28 -15.52 4.29
CA SER A 50 6.77 -15.31 2.92
C SER A 50 5.93 -14.32 2.12
N PHE A 51 4.60 -14.36 2.25
CA PHE A 51 3.71 -13.41 1.60
C PHE A 51 3.91 -12.01 2.19
N ARG A 52 3.99 -11.90 3.51
CA ARG A 52 4.31 -10.64 4.20
C ARG A 52 5.63 -10.05 3.75
N PHE A 53 6.68 -10.87 3.65
CA PHE A 53 7.99 -10.44 3.14
C PHE A 53 7.91 -9.96 1.69
N ILE A 54 7.25 -10.70 0.79
CA ILE A 54 7.08 -10.31 -0.61
C ILE A 54 6.29 -9.00 -0.71
N MET A 55 5.19 -8.86 0.02
CA MET A 55 4.40 -7.63 0.09
C MET A 55 5.21 -6.46 0.67
N GLY A 56 6.03 -6.70 1.68
CA GLY A 56 6.91 -5.67 2.22
C GLY A 56 7.92 -5.19 1.20
N LEU A 57 8.69 -6.12 0.63
CA LEU A 57 9.74 -5.81 -0.33
C LEU A 57 9.18 -5.19 -1.62
N ALA A 58 8.08 -5.71 -2.15
CA ALA A 58 7.43 -5.15 -3.33
C ALA A 58 6.97 -3.71 -3.07
N GLY A 59 6.41 -3.41 -1.90
CA GLY A 59 5.95 -2.06 -1.55
C GLY A 59 7.11 -1.07 -1.49
N LEU A 60 8.23 -1.51 -0.92
CA LEU A 60 9.47 -0.73 -0.88
C LEU A 60 10.03 -0.48 -2.28
N VAL A 61 10.16 -1.52 -3.10
CA VAL A 61 10.70 -1.42 -4.46
C VAL A 61 9.80 -0.58 -5.37
N PHE A 62 8.49 -0.84 -5.39
CA PHE A 62 7.56 -0.06 -6.21
C PHE A 62 7.44 1.38 -5.72
N GLY A 63 7.49 1.61 -4.41
CA GLY A 63 7.51 2.95 -3.83
C GLY A 63 8.73 3.75 -4.29
N VAL A 64 9.93 3.18 -4.20
CA VAL A 64 11.15 3.83 -4.71
C VAL A 64 11.09 3.99 -6.23
N TRP A 65 10.74 2.93 -6.96
CA TRP A 65 10.68 2.97 -8.43
C TRP A 65 9.72 4.03 -8.94
N ASN A 66 8.54 4.17 -8.33
CA ASN A 66 7.53 5.13 -8.74
C ASN A 66 7.95 6.60 -8.50
N LEU A 67 8.92 6.86 -7.61
CA LEU A 67 9.55 8.18 -7.48
C LEU A 67 10.46 8.53 -8.68
N PHE A 68 11.03 7.52 -9.34
CA PHE A 68 11.99 7.68 -10.43
C PHE A 68 11.43 7.27 -11.80
N ALA A 69 10.15 6.92 -11.90
CA ALA A 69 9.57 6.42 -13.14
C ALA A 69 9.57 7.51 -14.23
N PRO A 70 9.99 7.19 -15.47
CA PRO A 70 10.25 8.16 -16.53
C PRO A 70 9.00 8.88 -17.06
N ASP A 71 7.80 8.32 -16.85
CA ASP A 71 6.51 8.94 -17.22
C ASP A 71 6.24 10.27 -16.46
N PHE A 72 7.07 10.65 -15.48
CA PHE A 72 6.90 11.81 -14.60
C PHE A 72 7.95 12.93 -14.79
N GLY A 73 8.89 12.78 -15.74
CA GLY A 73 9.90 13.80 -16.06
C GLY A 73 9.40 14.98 -16.90
N HIS A 74 8.13 14.95 -17.31
CA HIS A 74 7.54 15.97 -18.20
C HIS A 74 6.63 16.92 -17.40
N PRO A 75 6.98 18.22 -17.29
CA PRO A 75 6.20 19.23 -16.56
C PRO A 75 4.76 19.41 -17.07
N GLU A 76 4.49 18.93 -18.27
CA GLU A 76 3.22 19.00 -18.97
C GLU A 76 2.14 18.13 -18.33
N TYR A 77 2.52 17.18 -17.46
CA TYR A 77 1.61 16.18 -16.89
C TYR A 77 1.18 16.43 -15.43
N GLY A 78 1.13 17.69 -14.99
CA GLY A 78 0.57 18.09 -13.69
C GLY A 78 1.55 18.04 -12.51
N PRO A 79 1.10 18.41 -11.29
CA PRO A 79 1.98 18.54 -10.14
C PRO A 79 2.54 17.16 -9.71
N THR A 80 3.84 17.00 -9.92
CA THR A 80 4.69 15.84 -9.58
C THR A 80 4.48 15.31 -8.15
N LEU A 81 4.03 16.17 -7.23
CA LEU A 81 3.72 15.83 -5.84
C LEU A 81 2.51 14.89 -5.69
N PHE A 82 1.43 15.09 -6.45
CA PHE A 82 0.20 14.30 -6.28
C PHE A 82 0.17 13.06 -7.15
N GLY A 83 0.81 13.11 -8.33
CA GLY A 83 0.85 12.00 -9.28
C GLY A 83 1.76 10.84 -8.85
N ALA A 84 2.93 11.15 -8.27
CA ALA A 84 3.95 10.14 -7.97
C ALA A 84 4.33 10.10 -6.48
N LEU A 85 4.56 11.25 -5.83
CA LEU A 85 5.07 11.26 -4.47
C LEU A 85 4.09 10.63 -3.47
N ILE A 86 2.79 10.99 -3.52
CA ILE A 86 1.80 10.44 -2.58
C ILE A 86 1.63 8.91 -2.76
N PRO A 87 1.36 8.38 -3.97
CA PRO A 87 1.34 6.93 -4.20
C PRO A 87 2.60 6.22 -3.74
N SER A 88 3.77 6.80 -4.01
CA SER A 88 5.06 6.23 -3.61
C SER A 88 5.22 6.19 -2.10
N ALA A 89 4.92 7.29 -1.41
CA ALA A 89 4.98 7.36 0.05
C ALA A 89 4.04 6.33 0.69
N ILE A 90 2.84 6.17 0.15
CA ILE A 90 1.90 5.16 0.64
C ILE A 90 2.40 3.73 0.39
N LEU A 91 2.97 3.44 -0.78
CA LEU A 91 3.56 2.12 -1.06
C LEU A 91 4.74 1.82 -0.14
N LEU A 92 5.59 2.82 0.14
CA LEU A 92 6.68 2.70 1.11
C LEU A 92 6.12 2.41 2.50
N LEU A 93 5.18 3.21 2.99
CA LEU A 93 4.56 3.04 4.32
C LEU A 93 3.89 1.67 4.46
N ASN A 94 3.13 1.24 3.46
CA ASN A 94 2.53 -0.08 3.46
C ASN A 94 3.58 -1.19 3.43
N GLY A 95 4.65 -1.02 2.63
CA GLY A 95 5.79 -1.94 2.62
C GLY A 95 6.42 -2.10 4.01
N LEU A 96 6.58 -1.00 4.74
CA LEU A 96 7.07 -0.99 6.13
C LEU A 96 6.10 -1.70 7.10
N VAL A 97 4.78 -1.55 6.92
CA VAL A 97 3.77 -2.29 7.71
C VAL A 97 3.82 -3.79 7.44
N TRP A 98 4.07 -4.21 6.20
CA TRP A 98 4.19 -5.63 5.85
C TRP A 98 5.53 -6.24 6.26
N TYR A 99 6.58 -5.43 6.34
CA TYR A 99 7.92 -5.84 6.76
C TYR A 99 8.43 -4.99 7.93
N GLU A 100 7.76 -5.14 9.07
CA GLU A 100 8.00 -4.35 10.28
C GLU A 100 9.45 -4.45 10.79
N ASN A 101 10.11 -5.59 10.56
CA ASN A 101 11.50 -5.84 11.01
C ASN A 101 12.57 -5.23 10.10
N VAL A 102 12.20 -4.45 9.08
CA VAL A 102 13.17 -3.73 8.24
C VAL A 102 14.04 -2.77 9.07
N VAL A 103 13.49 -2.27 10.18
CA VAL A 103 14.20 -1.37 11.10
C VAL A 103 15.42 -2.04 11.75
N ASP A 104 15.42 -3.38 11.88
CA ASP A 104 16.54 -4.14 12.43
C ASP A 104 17.75 -4.22 11.49
N LEU A 105 17.57 -3.87 10.22
CA LEU A 105 18.66 -3.76 9.25
C LEU A 105 19.47 -2.47 9.42
N PHE A 106 18.95 -1.49 10.18
CA PHE A 106 19.61 -0.22 10.41
C PHE A 106 20.26 -0.18 11.79
N ASN A 107 21.47 0.39 11.85
CA ASN A 107 22.17 0.63 13.10
C ASN A 107 21.63 1.90 13.79
N ILE A 108 20.43 1.80 14.34
CA ILE A 108 19.72 2.89 15.04
C ILE A 108 19.46 2.52 16.50
N THR A 109 19.19 3.53 17.34
CA THR A 109 18.97 3.31 18.78
C THR A 109 17.65 2.59 19.06
N ASP A 110 17.57 1.91 20.20
CA ASP A 110 16.33 1.25 20.65
C ASP A 110 15.16 2.23 20.79
N GLU A 111 15.44 3.47 21.19
CA GLU A 111 14.45 4.55 21.23
C GLU A 111 13.87 4.85 19.84
N GLN A 112 14.71 4.89 18.81
CA GLN A 112 14.28 5.11 17.42
C GLN A 112 13.48 3.93 16.89
N LYS A 113 13.88 2.68 17.21
CA LYS A 113 13.10 1.48 16.88
C LYS A 113 11.72 1.50 17.53
N GLN A 114 11.63 1.85 18.81
CA GLN A 114 10.34 1.97 19.51
C GLN A 114 9.47 3.08 18.93
N SER A 115 10.06 4.20 18.50
CA SER A 115 9.33 5.28 17.83
C SER A 115 8.76 4.80 16.48
N TYR A 116 9.56 4.08 15.70
CA TYR A 116 9.14 3.45 14.45
C TYR A 116 7.97 2.49 14.65
N HIS A 117 8.08 1.53 15.58
CA HIS A 117 7.01 0.56 15.82
C HIS A 117 5.71 1.24 16.29
N ARG A 118 5.81 2.27 17.15
CA ARG A 118 4.63 3.06 17.56
C ARG A 118 3.95 3.74 16.38
N PHE A 119 4.73 4.30 15.46
CA PHE A 119 4.20 4.93 14.26
C PHE A 119 3.51 3.90 13.34
N ILE A 120 4.15 2.76 13.09
CA ILE A 120 3.60 1.70 12.23
C ILE A 120 2.29 1.15 12.80
N GLU A 121 2.23 0.88 14.10
CA GLU A 121 1.01 0.39 14.75
C GLU A 121 -0.13 1.43 14.71
N ALA A 122 0.18 2.73 14.80
CA ALA A 122 -0.82 3.79 14.64
C ALA A 122 -1.32 3.92 13.19
N TYR A 123 -0.45 3.69 12.20
CA TYR A 123 -0.79 3.80 10.78
C TYR A 123 -1.56 2.59 10.24
N LYS A 124 -1.19 1.38 10.68
CA LYS A 124 -1.73 0.09 10.25
C LYS A 124 -3.26 0.01 10.10
N PRO A 125 -4.10 0.47 11.06
CA PRO A 125 -5.55 0.41 10.91
C PRO A 125 -6.11 1.32 9.81
N TRP A 126 -5.37 2.36 9.41
CA TRP A 126 -5.81 3.33 8.41
C TRP A 126 -5.14 3.15 7.05
N GLY A 127 -3.98 2.50 7.01
CA GLY A 127 -3.15 2.39 5.81
C GLY A 127 -3.91 1.86 4.61
N GLY A 128 -4.74 0.82 4.80
CA GLY A 128 -5.53 0.27 3.71
C GLY A 128 -6.60 1.23 3.15
N LEU A 129 -7.27 2.02 4.00
CA LEU A 129 -8.26 3.02 3.57
C LEU A 129 -7.59 4.22 2.88
N ILE A 130 -6.48 4.72 3.44
CA ILE A 130 -5.70 5.79 2.82
C ILE A 130 -5.22 5.35 1.44
N THR A 131 -4.73 4.11 1.32
CA THR A 131 -4.29 3.52 0.06
C THR A 131 -5.42 3.44 -0.97
N PHE A 132 -6.64 3.09 -0.54
CA PHE A 132 -7.81 3.07 -1.41
C PHE A 132 -8.08 4.45 -2.02
N ILE A 133 -8.12 5.48 -1.17
CA ILE A 133 -8.39 6.86 -1.59
C ILE A 133 -7.31 7.33 -2.56
N VAL A 134 -6.04 7.06 -2.24
CA VAL A 134 -4.90 7.44 -3.08
C VAL A 134 -4.91 6.72 -4.42
N ALA A 135 -5.35 5.45 -4.49
CA ALA A 135 -5.50 4.73 -5.75
C ALA A 135 -6.45 5.47 -6.70
N TRP A 136 -7.64 5.84 -6.22
CA TRP A 136 -8.62 6.55 -7.03
C TRP A 136 -8.17 7.96 -7.43
N LEU A 137 -7.52 8.68 -6.51
CA LEU A 137 -6.93 9.98 -6.81
C LEU A 137 -5.84 9.86 -7.89
N HIS A 138 -4.96 8.86 -7.80
CA HIS A 138 -3.91 8.61 -8.77
C HIS A 138 -4.49 8.36 -10.19
N LEU A 139 -5.53 7.53 -10.29
CA LEU A 139 -6.19 7.24 -11.56
C LEU A 139 -6.95 8.45 -12.12
N ALA A 140 -7.66 9.19 -11.28
CA ALA A 140 -8.44 10.36 -11.68
C ALA A 140 -7.53 11.50 -12.18
N LEU A 141 -6.43 11.78 -11.46
CA LEU A 141 -5.50 12.83 -11.82
C LEU A 141 -4.75 12.52 -13.11
N ALA A 142 -4.42 11.25 -13.37
CA ALA A 142 -3.84 10.86 -14.65
C ALA A 142 -4.76 11.21 -15.83
N LYS A 143 -6.08 11.02 -15.69
CA LYS A 143 -7.03 11.41 -16.75
C LYS A 143 -7.13 12.92 -16.96
N VAL A 144 -7.00 13.74 -15.92
CA VAL A 144 -7.06 15.22 -16.03
C VAL A 144 -5.81 15.78 -16.74
N VAL A 145 -4.74 14.99 -16.75
CA VAL A 145 -3.40 15.37 -17.21
C VAL A 145 -3.13 14.95 -18.67
N PHE A 146 -3.77 13.88 -19.14
CA PHE A 146 -3.60 13.37 -20.51
C PHE A 146 -4.66 13.89 -21.50
N PHE A 147 -5.51 14.84 -21.10
CA PHE A 147 -6.56 15.46 -21.93
C PHE A 147 -6.48 16.99 -21.90
#